data_AF-A0A382FTC7-F1
#
_entry.id   AF-A0A382FTC7-F1
#
_cell.length_a   1.000
_cell.length_b   1.000
_cell.length_c   1.000
_cell.angle_alpha   90.00
_cell.angle_beta   90.00
_cell.angle_gamma   90.00
#
_symmetry.space_group_name_H-M   'P 1'
#
loop_
_entity.id
_entity.type
_entity.pdbx_description
1 polymer ?
#
loop_
_entity_poly.entity_id
_entity_poly.type
_entity_poly.pdbx_seq_one_letter_code
_entity_poly.pdbx_strand_id
1 'polypeptide(L)'
;MPLGPQQIASILKLRGLGWTQKEIADTIGASQQVVAYHLKKLREESKKKGADDVFSSALLGGLAMGAAAAGLAMLIEQLIQKE
;
A
#
# COMPACT_ATOMS: atom_id res chain seq x y z
N MET A 1 10.38 -7.47 -11.66
CA MET A 1 10.02 -6.08 -12.03
C MET A 1 9.83 -5.29 -10.74
N PRO A 2 10.45 -4.11 -10.58
CA PRO A 2 10.16 -3.24 -9.45
C PRO A 2 8.76 -2.63 -9.59
N LEU A 3 7.92 -2.77 -8.56
CA LEU A 3 6.64 -2.07 -8.47
C LEU A 3 6.82 -0.74 -7.74
N GLY A 4 6.11 0.29 -8.20
CA GLY A 4 6.04 1.57 -7.51
C GLY A 4 5.21 1.50 -6.22
N PRO A 5 5.35 2.48 -5.31
CA PRO A 5 4.58 2.52 -4.05
C PRO A 5 3.07 2.50 -4.27
N GLN A 6 2.55 3.15 -5.31
CA GLN A 6 1.13 3.15 -5.65
C GLN A 6 0.63 1.76 -6.05
N GLN A 7 1.45 1.00 -6.79
CA GLN A 7 1.11 -0.38 -7.18
C GLN A 7 1.13 -1.31 -5.97
N ILE A 8 2.07 -1.13 -5.03
CA ILE A 8 2.10 -1.89 -3.76
C ILE A 8 0.83 -1.61 -2.94
N ALA A 9 0.44 -0.35 -2.81
CA ALA A 9 -0.79 0.04 -2.11
C ALA A 9 -2.04 -0.55 -2.78
N SER A 10 -2.09 -0.53 -4.12
CA SER A 10 -3.16 -1.16 -4.90
C SER A 10 -3.23 -2.68 -4.69
N ILE A 11 -2.10 -3.39 -4.65
CA ILE A 11 -2.06 -4.82 -4.32
C ILE A 11 -2.71 -5.09 -2.96
N LEU A 12 -2.33 -4.33 -1.93
CA LEU A 12 -2.88 -4.49 -0.58
C LEU A 12 -4.38 -4.21 -0.53
N LYS A 13 -4.80 -3.09 -1.12
CA LYS A 13 -6.22 -2.70 -1.19
C LYS A 13 -7.05 -3.77 -1.86
N LEU A 14 -6.70 -4.16 -3.08
CA LEU A 14 -7.48 -5.12 -3.86
C LEU A 14 -7.47 -6.51 -3.21
N ARG A 15 -6.33 -6.95 -2.67
CA ARG A 15 -6.26 -8.24 -1.96
C ARG A 15 -7.10 -8.24 -0.69
N GLY A 16 -7.11 -7.14 0.07
CA GLY A 16 -7.96 -6.98 1.25
C GLY A 16 -9.46 -6.99 0.93
N LEU A 17 -9.83 -6.57 -0.29
CA LEU A 17 -11.19 -6.63 -0.83
C LEU A 17 -11.55 -8.00 -1.44
N GLY A 18 -10.66 -9.00 -1.35
CA GLY A 18 -10.94 -10.37 -1.80
C GLY A 18 -10.59 -10.66 -3.26
N TRP A 19 -9.97 -9.73 -3.98
CA TRP A 19 -9.60 -9.94 -5.39
C TRP A 19 -8.56 -11.05 -5.52
N THR A 20 -8.63 -11.79 -6.63
CA THR A 20 -7.65 -12.81 -7.01
C THR A 20 -6.36 -12.16 -7.49
N GLN A 21 -5.23 -12.88 -7.39
CA GLN A 21 -3.94 -12.36 -7.86
C GLN A 21 -3.92 -12.06 -9.36
N LYS A 22 -4.73 -12.79 -10.15
CA LYS A 22 -4.88 -12.56 -11.58
C LYS A 22 -5.60 -11.23 -11.84
N GLU A 23 -6.75 -11.00 -11.20
CA GLU A 23 -7.49 -9.73 -11.34
C GLU A 23 -6.65 -8.53 -10.90
N ILE A 24 -5.87 -8.68 -9.82
CA ILE A 24 -4.94 -7.65 -9.36
C ILE A 24 -3.87 -7.36 -10.42
N ALA A 25 -3.26 -8.41 -10.98
CA ALA A 25 -2.22 -8.30 -11.99
C ALA A 25 -2.73 -7.59 -13.25
N ASP A 26 -3.90 -8.00 -13.73
CA ASP A 26 -4.59 -7.40 -14.88
C ASP A 26 -4.90 -5.91 -14.60
N THR A 27 -5.31 -5.57 -13.37
CA THR A 27 -5.66 -4.20 -12.97
C THR A 27 -4.45 -3.26 -12.92
N ILE A 28 -3.30 -3.73 -12.43
CA ILE A 28 -2.12 -2.87 -12.21
C ILE A 28 -1.08 -2.95 -13.34
N GLY A 29 -1.38 -3.69 -14.42
CA GLY A 29 -0.47 -3.89 -15.55
C GLY A 29 0.78 -4.68 -15.18
N ALA A 30 0.66 -5.70 -14.34
CA ALA A 30 1.77 -6.55 -13.89
C ALA A 30 1.48 -8.03 -14.17
N SER A 31 2.46 -8.92 -13.96
CA SER A 31 2.21 -10.35 -14.01
C SER A 31 1.69 -10.89 -12.67
N GLN A 32 0.89 -11.96 -12.73
CA GLN A 32 0.41 -12.65 -11.52
C GLN A 32 1.55 -13.08 -10.58
N GLN A 33 2.69 -13.50 -11.15
CA GLN A 33 3.89 -13.89 -10.39
C GLN A 33 4.49 -12.71 -9.62
N VAL A 34 4.49 -11.51 -10.20
CA VAL A 34 4.96 -10.29 -9.54
C VAL A 34 4.03 -9.95 -8.36
N VAL A 35 2.71 -10.04 -8.56
CA VAL A 35 1.74 -9.85 -7.47
C VAL A 35 1.95 -10.86 -6.34
N ALA A 36 2.12 -12.14 -6.68
CA ALA A 36 2.36 -13.20 -5.70
C ALA A 36 3.64 -12.95 -4.89
N TYR A 37 4.72 -12.51 -5.55
CA TYR A 37 5.97 -12.16 -4.89
C TYR A 37 5.80 -11.02 -3.90
N HIS A 38 5.11 -9.93 -4.28
CA HIS A 38 4.91 -8.79 -3.39
C HIS A 38 3.98 -9.11 -2.22
N LEU A 39 2.92 -9.89 -2.43
CA LEU A 39 2.07 -10.39 -1.35
C LEU A 39 2.85 -11.27 -0.36
N LYS A 40 3.73 -12.14 -0.86
CA LYS A 40 4.61 -12.95 -0.02
C LYS A 40 5.53 -12.06 0.82
N LYS A 41 6.19 -11.07 0.20
CA LYS A 41 7.09 -10.13 0.88
C LYS A 41 6.36 -9.35 1.97
N LEU A 42 5.20 -8.78 1.68
CA LEU A 42 4.39 -8.05 2.65
C LEU A 42 3.98 -8.93 3.84
N ARG A 43 3.63 -10.20 3.59
CA ARG A 43 3.33 -11.18 4.64
C ARG A 43 4.54 -11.53 5.49
N GLU A 44 5.73 -11.62 4.90
CA GLU A 44 6.97 -11.88 5.63
C GLU A 44 7.39 -10.68 6.49
N GLU A 45 7.22 -9.47 5.96
CA GLU A 45 7.48 -8.23 6.70
C GLU A 45 6.47 -8.04 7.85
N SER A 46 5.19 -8.36 7.63
CA SER A 46 4.17 -8.21 8.67
C SER A 46 4.38 -9.14 9.85
N LYS A 47 4.96 -10.32 9.63
CA LYS A 47 5.38 -11.23 10.72
C LYS A 47 6.53 -10.67 11.56
N LYS A 48 7.34 -9.75 11.01
CA LYS A 48 8.51 -9.17 11.70
C LYS A 48 8.17 -7.85 12.39
N LYS A 49 7.37 -7.00 11.74
CA LYS A 49 7.08 -5.62 12.18
C LYS A 49 5.66 -5.43 12.70
N GLY A 50 4.76 -6.39 12.50
CA GLY A 50 3.34 -6.22 12.75
C GLY A 50 2.56 -5.97 11.46
N ALA A 51 1.32 -6.47 11.40
CA ALA A 51 0.46 -6.33 10.23
C ALA A 51 0.05 -4.87 10.00
N ASP A 52 -0.31 -4.17 11.07
CA ASP A 52 -0.78 -2.79 11.01
C ASP A 52 0.33 -1.83 10.56
N ASP A 53 1.56 -2.03 11.03
CA ASP A 53 2.72 -1.22 10.64
C ASP A 53 3.03 -1.37 9.14
N VAL A 54 3.03 -2.61 8.63
CA VAL A 54 3.29 -2.89 7.21
C VAL A 54 2.15 -2.39 6.33
N PHE A 55 0.91 -2.58 6.77
CA PHE A 55 -0.27 -2.07 6.06
C PHE A 55 -0.22 -0.54 5.96
N SER A 56 -0.04 0.15 7.09
CA SER A 56 -0.01 1.61 7.16
C SER A 56 1.17 2.18 6.37
N SER A 57 2.36 1.57 6.47
CA SER A 57 3.54 2.00 5.71
C SER A 57 3.33 1.86 4.19
N ALA A 58 2.73 0.77 3.74
CA ALA A 58 2.46 0.56 2.32
C ALA A 58 1.38 1.52 1.80
N LEU A 59 0.35 1.80 2.61
CA LEU A 59 -0.69 2.76 2.27
C LEU A 59 -0.14 4.19 2.21
N LEU A 60 0.62 4.61 3.23
CA LEU A 60 1.28 5.93 3.29
C LEU A 60 2.31 6.10 2.18
N GLY A 61 3.12 5.07 1.89
CA GLY A 61 4.06 5.07 0.77
C GLY A 61 3.34 5.22 -0.58
N GLY A 62 2.16 4.63 -0.74
CA GLY A 62 1.31 4.82 -1.91
C GLY A 62 0.67 6.22 -2.00
N LEU A 63 0.33 6.83 -0.86
CA LEU A 63 -0.29 8.15 -0.76
C LEU A 63 0.71 9.31 -0.93
N ALA A 64 1.98 9.11 -0.53
CA ALA A 64 3.01 10.16 -0.46
C ALA A 64 3.36 10.85 -1.79
N MET A 65 2.87 10.37 -2.95
CA MET A 65 3.13 10.98 -4.26
C MET A 65 1.90 11.61 -4.92
N GLY A 66 0.89 12.02 -4.14
CA GLY A 66 -0.29 12.72 -4.66
C GLY A 66 -0.83 13.78 -3.70
N ALA A 67 -1.69 14.67 -4.22
CA ALA A 67 -2.33 15.78 -3.47
C ALA A 67 -3.01 15.35 -2.15
N ALA A 68 -3.37 14.06 -2.01
CA ALA A 68 -3.88 13.48 -0.77
C ALA A 68 -2.86 13.50 0.39
N ALA A 69 -1.55 13.39 0.13
CA ALA A 69 -0.53 13.50 1.17
C ALA A 69 -0.38 14.93 1.69
N ALA A 70 -0.53 15.93 0.82
CA ALA A 70 -0.59 17.33 1.25
C ALA A 70 -1.83 17.58 2.12
N GLY A 71 -3.00 17.07 1.74
CA GLY A 71 -4.22 17.16 2.55
C GLY A 71 -4.11 16.44 3.90
N LEU A 72 -3.47 15.27 3.94
CA LEU A 72 -3.22 14.54 5.19
C LEU A 72 -2.21 15.28 6.09
N ALA A 73 -1.15 15.85 5.50
CA ALA A 73 -0.18 16.67 6.22
C ALA A 73 -0.85 17.91 6.83
N MET A 74 -1.70 18.61 6.07
CA MET A 74 -2.46 19.77 6.56
C MET A 74 -3.45 19.40 7.68
N LEU A 75 -4.07 18.22 7.61
CA LEU A 75 -4.93 17.70 8.68
C LEU A 75 -4.13 17.37 9.95
N ILE A 76 -2.97 16.72 9.81
CA ILE A 76 -2.07 16.41 10.93
C ILE A 76 -1.56 17.70 11.57
N GLU A 77 -1.17 18.69 10.77
CA GLU A 77 -0.73 20.01 11.24
C GLU A 77 -1.83 20.77 11.97
N GLN A 78 -3.08 20.73 11.48
CA GLN A 78 -4.24 21.30 12.18
C GLN A 78 -4.54 20.64 13.52
N LEU A 79 -4.30 19.33 13.65
CA LEU A 79 -4.52 18.62 14.92
C LEU A 79 -3.43 18.92 15.94
N ILE A 80 -2.18 19.13 15.49
CA ILE A 80 -1.05 19.50 16.35
C ILE A 80 -1.14 20.95 16.83
N GLN A 81 -1.65 21.87 16.00
CA GLN A 81 -1.78 23.30 16.32
C GLN A 81 -2.95 23.64 17.27
N LYS A 82 -3.78 22.65 17.66
CA LYS A 82 -4.99 22.88 18.48
C LYS A 82 -4.81 22.57 19.97
N GLU A 83 -3.60 22.21 20.40
CA GLU A 83 -3.14 22.17 21.80
C GLU A 83 -2.27 23.38 22.13
#